data_AF-A0A848Y655-F1
#
_entry.id   AF-A0A848Y655-F1
#
_cell.length_a   1.000
_cell.length_b   1.000
_cell.length_c   1.000
_cell.angle_alpha   90.00
_cell.angle_beta   90.00
_cell.angle_gamma   90.00
#
_symmetry.space_group_name_H-M   'P 1'
#
loop_
_entity.id
_entity.type
_entity.pdbx_description
1 polymer ?
#
loop_
_entity_poly.entity_id
_entity_poly.type
_entity_poly.pdbx_seq_one_letter_code
_entity_poly.pdbx_strand_id
1 'polypeptide(L)'
;MQQTILALAAILAFSMFALNQHRATADVEHTANVSELELAATDVARQRLLEIAGFAFDDADVGRSGLRTDETGLTPAANFGLGGDAGEDASSLPDDLDDFHGITDSVAVNWHGTDVQVLVASSVRYVQMDAPDRAAASATLAKEITVLAVNLTNVNRPVVSRLVQVVTPAWKAIHG
;
A
#
# COMPACT_ATOMS: atom_id res chain seq x y z
N MET A 1 41.46 51.14 -2.66
CA MET A 1 41.18 49.89 -3.41
C MET A 1 41.20 48.61 -2.55
N GLN A 2 41.94 48.54 -1.44
CA GLN A 2 41.85 47.39 -0.52
C GLN A 2 40.48 47.26 0.17
N GLN A 3 39.85 48.37 0.57
CA GLN A 3 38.54 48.37 1.23
C GLN A 3 37.41 47.84 0.32
N THR A 4 37.47 48.09 -0.99
CA THR A 4 36.47 47.61 -1.95
C THR A 4 36.56 46.10 -2.19
N ILE A 5 37.77 45.53 -2.19
CA ILE A 5 37.98 44.08 -2.30
C ILE A 5 37.47 43.35 -1.04
N LEU A 6 37.74 43.93 0.14
CA LEU A 6 37.26 43.38 1.40
C LEU A 6 35.72 43.37 1.48
N ALA A 7 35.07 44.45 1.02
CA ALA A 7 33.62 44.54 0.96
C ALA A 7 33.01 43.49 0.00
N LEU A 8 33.61 43.29 -1.18
CA LEU A 8 33.19 42.26 -2.13
C LEU A 8 33.34 40.84 -1.56
N ALA A 9 34.46 40.55 -0.90
CA ALA A 9 34.68 39.26 -0.26
C ALA A 9 33.67 39.00 0.87
N ALA A 10 33.34 40.03 1.66
CA ALA A 10 32.32 39.94 2.71
C ALA A 10 30.92 39.68 2.15
N ILE A 11 30.52 40.37 1.06
CA ILE A 11 29.24 40.14 0.38
C ILE A 11 29.18 38.73 -0.19
N LEU A 12 30.27 38.24 -0.79
CA LEU A 12 30.35 36.88 -1.33
C LEU A 12 30.20 35.85 -0.21
N ALA A 13 30.94 35.99 0.89
CA ALA A 13 30.88 35.10 2.03
C ALA A 13 29.48 35.08 2.65
N PHE A 14 28.84 36.25 2.79
CA PHE A 14 27.47 36.34 3.29
C PHE A 14 26.46 35.71 2.33
N SER A 15 26.60 35.93 1.02
CA SER A 15 25.74 35.29 0.01
C SER A 15 25.87 33.77 0.03
N MET A 16 27.08 33.24 0.15
CA MET A 16 27.33 31.80 0.27
C MET A 16 26.72 31.24 1.57
N PHE A 17 26.87 31.96 2.68
CA PHE A 17 26.26 31.57 3.96
C PHE A 17 24.72 31.55 3.86
N ALA A 18 24.11 32.59 3.30
CA ALA A 18 22.66 32.66 3.10
C ALA A 18 22.15 31.52 2.19
N LEU A 19 22.85 31.24 1.09
CA LEU A 19 22.50 30.11 0.22
C LEU A 19 22.59 28.76 0.93
N ASN A 20 23.63 28.54 1.74
CA ASN A 20 23.77 27.32 2.51
C ASN A 20 22.66 27.18 3.56
N GLN A 21 22.27 28.27 4.21
CA GLN A 21 21.17 28.27 5.16
C GLN A 21 19.81 27.99 4.49
N HIS A 22 19.57 28.58 3.31
CA HIS A 22 18.38 28.27 2.53
C HIS A 22 18.33 26.81 2.09
N ARG A 23 19.46 26.24 1.65
CA ARG A 23 19.54 24.81 1.31
C ARG A 23 19.25 23.92 2.52
N ALA A 24 19.89 24.19 3.66
CA ALA A 24 19.66 23.42 4.88
C ALA A 24 18.19 23.47 5.33
N THR A 25 17.53 24.62 5.20
CA THR A 25 16.12 24.76 5.54
C THR A 25 15.23 24.00 4.55
N ALA A 26 15.49 24.12 3.25
CA ALA A 26 14.76 23.40 2.21
C ALA A 26 14.90 21.88 2.34
N ASP A 27 16.07 21.38 2.74
CA ASP A 27 16.30 19.94 2.94
C ASP A 27 15.49 19.40 4.13
N VAL A 28 15.38 20.18 5.22
CA VAL A 28 14.54 19.82 6.38
C VAL A 28 13.06 19.80 5.99
N GLU A 29 12.58 20.82 5.30
CA GLU A 29 11.20 20.87 4.80
C GLU A 29 10.90 19.72 3.83
N HIS A 30 11.82 19.41 2.92
CA HIS A 30 11.68 18.29 2.00
C HIS A 30 11.56 16.96 2.74
N THR A 31 12.39 16.73 3.76
CA THR A 31 12.37 15.50 4.56
C THR A 31 11.06 15.38 5.36
N ALA A 32 10.58 16.49 5.93
CA ALA A 32 9.29 16.52 6.62
C ALA A 32 8.13 16.20 5.67
N ASN A 33 8.08 16.84 4.50
CA ASN A 33 7.04 16.60 3.49
C ASN A 33 7.04 15.15 2.99
N VAL A 34 8.19 14.56 2.73
CA VAL A 34 8.31 13.14 2.32
C VAL A 34 7.77 12.23 3.42
N SER A 35 8.12 12.50 4.69
CA SER A 35 7.67 11.69 5.82
C SER A 35 6.15 11.75 6.01
N GLU A 36 5.54 12.93 5.82
CA GLU A 36 4.08 13.08 5.86
C GLU A 36 3.38 12.31 4.74
N LEU A 37 3.93 12.35 3.52
CA LEU A 37 3.40 11.59 2.39
C LEU A 37 3.57 10.07 2.59
N GLU A 38 4.65 9.62 3.25
CA GLU A 38 4.86 8.22 3.63
C GLU A 38 3.82 7.74 4.64
N LEU A 39 3.50 8.56 5.64
CA LEU A 39 2.43 8.28 6.59
C LEU A 39 1.08 8.20 5.89
N ALA A 40 0.76 9.17 5.03
CA ALA A 40 -0.47 9.18 4.25
C ALA A 40 -0.62 7.94 3.36
N ALA A 41 0.43 7.56 2.63
CA ALA A 41 0.43 6.35 1.80
C ALA A 41 0.27 5.08 2.64
N THR A 42 0.88 5.04 3.82
CA THR A 42 0.77 3.90 4.76
C THR A 42 -0.64 3.79 5.34
N ASP A 43 -1.29 4.91 5.67
CA ASP A 43 -2.67 4.89 6.13
C ASP A 43 -3.64 4.41 5.05
N VAL A 44 -3.46 4.84 3.81
CA VAL A 44 -4.23 4.31 2.66
C VAL A 44 -4.00 2.81 2.49
N ALA A 45 -2.75 2.36 2.49
CA ALA A 45 -2.42 0.94 2.38
C ALA A 45 -3.06 0.13 3.51
N ARG A 46 -3.04 0.66 4.74
CA ARG A 46 -3.61 0.01 5.93
C ARG A 46 -5.12 -0.07 5.83
N GLN A 47 -5.79 1.01 5.42
CA GLN A 47 -7.23 1.03 5.23
C GLN A 47 -7.65 -0.01 4.19
N ARG A 48 -6.95 -0.06 3.04
CA ARG A 48 -7.23 -1.04 1.99
C ARG A 48 -6.96 -2.47 2.45
N LEU A 49 -5.88 -2.70 3.20
CA LEU A 49 -5.57 -4.02 3.74
C LEU A 49 -6.64 -4.51 4.71
N LEU A 50 -7.13 -3.64 5.60
CA LEU A 50 -8.20 -3.97 6.55
C LEU A 50 -9.54 -4.18 5.86
N GLU A 51 -9.83 -3.39 4.82
CA GLU A 51 -11.00 -3.60 3.97
C GLU A 51 -10.97 -4.99 3.35
N ILE A 52 -9.90 -5.33 2.63
CA ILE A 52 -9.73 -6.66 1.99
C ILE A 52 -9.86 -7.75 3.05
N ALA A 53 -9.12 -7.65 4.16
CA ALA A 53 -9.16 -8.66 5.22
C ALA A 53 -10.54 -8.85 5.90
N GLY A 54 -11.51 -7.96 5.67
CA GLY A 54 -12.90 -8.09 6.15
C GLY A 54 -13.83 -8.93 5.27
N PHE A 55 -13.43 -9.23 4.03
CA PHE A 55 -14.21 -10.04 3.08
C PHE A 55 -14.22 -11.52 3.46
N ALA A 56 -15.07 -12.31 2.78
CA ALA A 56 -15.08 -13.76 2.96
C ALA A 56 -13.72 -14.34 2.52
N PHE A 57 -13.27 -15.44 3.14
CA PHE A 57 -11.95 -16.01 2.82
C PHE A 57 -11.86 -16.48 1.36
N ASP A 58 -12.98 -16.90 0.78
CA ASP A 58 -13.16 -17.49 -0.55
C ASP A 58 -14.67 -17.46 -0.88
N ASP A 59 -15.07 -17.49 -2.15
CA ASP A 59 -16.49 -17.50 -2.61
C ASP A 59 -17.31 -18.59 -1.89
N ALA A 60 -16.74 -19.78 -1.74
CA ALA A 60 -17.41 -20.89 -1.05
C ALA A 60 -17.64 -20.64 0.46
N ASP A 61 -17.11 -19.56 1.03
CA ASP A 61 -17.36 -19.09 2.39
C ASP A 61 -18.33 -17.89 2.46
N VAL A 62 -18.74 -17.32 1.33
CA VAL A 62 -19.75 -16.26 1.27
C VAL A 62 -21.08 -16.80 1.80
N GLY A 63 -21.60 -16.15 2.84
CA GLY A 63 -22.85 -16.57 3.51
C GLY A 63 -22.75 -17.88 4.31
N ARG A 64 -21.57 -18.51 4.40
CA ARG A 64 -21.37 -19.73 5.20
C ARG A 64 -21.44 -19.42 6.69
N SER A 65 -22.14 -20.27 7.44
CA SER A 65 -22.08 -20.26 8.90
C SER A 65 -20.94 -21.12 9.41
N GLY A 66 -20.12 -20.58 10.32
CA GLY A 66 -19.02 -21.29 10.97
C GLY A 66 -17.68 -21.13 10.26
N LEU A 67 -16.71 -21.94 10.66
CA LEU A 67 -15.32 -21.84 10.26
C LEU A 67 -14.97 -22.96 9.28
N ARG A 68 -14.35 -22.62 8.15
CA ARG A 68 -13.79 -23.60 7.22
C ARG A 68 -12.58 -24.29 7.84
N THR A 69 -12.52 -25.61 7.71
CA THR A 69 -11.43 -26.45 8.23
C THR A 69 -10.74 -27.30 7.17
N ASP A 70 -11.19 -27.22 5.91
CA ASP A 70 -10.64 -27.98 4.80
C ASP A 70 -10.63 -27.16 3.50
N GLU A 71 -9.74 -27.54 2.58
CA GLU A 71 -9.44 -26.79 1.35
C GLU A 71 -10.43 -27.07 0.21
N THR A 72 -11.48 -27.86 0.45
CA THR A 72 -12.38 -28.34 -0.61
C THR A 72 -13.21 -27.20 -1.19
N GLY A 73 -13.13 -27.01 -2.49
CA GLY A 73 -13.90 -25.96 -3.18
C GLY A 73 -13.34 -24.56 -2.98
N LEU A 74 -12.10 -24.43 -2.50
CA LEU A 74 -11.37 -23.17 -2.57
C LEU A 74 -11.03 -22.82 -4.03
N THR A 75 -11.06 -21.53 -4.34
CA THR A 75 -10.70 -21.03 -5.66
C THR A 75 -9.24 -21.36 -5.99
N PRO A 76 -8.94 -21.97 -7.15
CA PRO A 76 -7.58 -22.21 -7.58
C PRO A 76 -6.80 -20.90 -7.75
N ALA A 77 -5.53 -20.86 -7.32
CA ALA A 77 -4.70 -19.65 -7.42
C ALA A 77 -4.62 -19.03 -8.83
N ALA A 78 -4.76 -19.85 -9.88
CA ALA A 78 -4.76 -19.41 -11.28
C ALA A 78 -6.01 -18.62 -11.67
N ASN A 79 -7.07 -18.71 -10.86
CA ASN A 79 -8.36 -18.06 -11.04
C ASN A 79 -8.54 -16.88 -10.07
N PHE A 80 -7.51 -16.44 -9.35
CA PHE A 80 -7.64 -15.26 -8.50
C PHE A 80 -7.87 -13.99 -9.32
N GLY A 81 -8.65 -13.06 -8.75
CA GLY A 81 -9.00 -11.77 -9.32
C GLY A 81 -10.44 -11.74 -9.82
N LEU A 82 -10.97 -10.52 -10.00
CA LEU A 82 -12.36 -10.29 -10.40
C LEU A 82 -12.80 -11.13 -11.59
N GLY A 83 -13.92 -11.85 -11.42
CA GLY A 83 -14.48 -12.68 -12.47
C GLY A 83 -13.73 -14.00 -12.69
N GLY A 84 -12.83 -14.35 -11.79
CA GLY A 84 -12.10 -15.60 -11.81
C GLY A 84 -12.91 -16.78 -11.28
N ASP A 85 -13.93 -16.49 -10.47
CA ASP A 85 -14.78 -17.48 -9.84
C ASP A 85 -15.96 -17.93 -10.69
N ALA A 86 -16.49 -19.09 -10.33
CA ALA A 86 -17.48 -19.79 -11.15
C ALA A 86 -18.82 -19.06 -11.14
N GLY A 87 -19.15 -18.39 -12.24
CA GLY A 87 -20.39 -17.63 -12.39
C GLY A 87 -20.21 -16.12 -12.30
N GLU A 88 -18.96 -15.68 -12.12
CA GLU A 88 -18.59 -14.27 -12.13
C GLU A 88 -18.03 -13.82 -13.48
N ASP A 89 -17.96 -12.51 -13.66
CA ASP A 89 -17.27 -11.85 -14.76
C ASP A 89 -16.48 -10.63 -14.29
N ALA A 90 -15.69 -10.03 -15.19
CA ALA A 90 -14.84 -8.88 -14.86
C ALA A 90 -15.61 -7.62 -14.41
N SER A 91 -16.94 -7.61 -14.47
CA SER A 91 -17.80 -6.53 -13.97
C SER A 91 -18.45 -6.85 -12.62
N SER A 92 -18.21 -8.05 -12.09
CA SER A 92 -18.66 -8.46 -10.76
C SER A 92 -17.96 -7.62 -9.69
N LEU A 93 -18.65 -7.41 -8.57
CA LEU A 93 -18.08 -6.69 -7.44
C LEU A 93 -17.29 -7.68 -6.58
N PRO A 94 -16.17 -7.26 -5.95
CA PRO A 94 -15.46 -8.13 -5.02
C PRO A 94 -16.37 -8.57 -3.88
N ASP A 95 -16.42 -9.86 -3.58
CA ASP A 95 -17.15 -10.41 -2.43
C ASP A 95 -16.33 -11.36 -1.54
N ASP A 96 -15.14 -11.75 -2.01
CA ASP A 96 -14.15 -12.50 -1.24
C ASP A 96 -12.74 -11.85 -1.28
N LEU A 97 -11.72 -12.56 -0.76
CA LEU A 97 -10.36 -12.04 -0.67
C LEU A 97 -9.63 -12.02 -2.02
N ASP A 98 -9.84 -13.04 -2.83
CA ASP A 98 -9.06 -13.36 -4.02
C ASP A 98 -9.42 -12.45 -5.19
N ASP A 99 -10.66 -11.94 -5.20
CA ASP A 99 -11.09 -10.90 -6.12
C ASP A 99 -10.17 -9.69 -6.14
N PHE A 100 -9.55 -9.37 -5.00
CA PHE A 100 -8.63 -8.25 -4.88
C PHE A 100 -7.25 -8.52 -5.48
N HIS A 101 -6.98 -9.72 -5.97
CA HIS A 101 -5.72 -10.03 -6.63
C HIS A 101 -5.59 -9.28 -7.96
N GLY A 102 -4.57 -8.43 -8.07
CA GLY A 102 -4.27 -7.69 -9.28
C GLY A 102 -5.10 -6.41 -9.45
N ILE A 103 -5.97 -6.07 -8.51
CA ILE A 103 -6.69 -4.79 -8.51
C ILE A 103 -5.69 -3.64 -8.29
N THR A 104 -5.85 -2.59 -9.08
CA THR A 104 -5.12 -1.32 -8.92
C THR A 104 -6.08 -0.16 -8.99
N ASP A 105 -6.12 0.64 -7.92
CA ASP A 105 -7.00 1.80 -7.75
C ASP A 105 -6.20 3.08 -7.52
N SER A 106 -6.84 4.24 -7.64
CA SER A 106 -6.27 5.54 -7.23
C SER A 106 -7.14 6.17 -6.16
N VAL A 107 -6.53 6.57 -5.05
CA VAL A 107 -7.19 7.22 -3.92
C VAL A 107 -6.66 8.64 -3.79
N ALA A 108 -7.56 9.62 -3.74
CA ALA A 108 -7.23 11.00 -3.44
C ALA A 108 -7.11 11.17 -1.92
N VAL A 109 -5.97 11.69 -1.46
CA VAL A 109 -5.71 12.02 -0.05
C VAL A 109 -5.49 13.51 0.07
N ASN A 110 -6.19 14.16 0.99
CA ASN A 110 -5.98 15.57 1.24
C ASN A 110 -4.66 15.78 2.03
N TRP A 111 -3.72 16.50 1.43
CA TRP A 111 -2.44 16.86 2.02
C TRP A 111 -2.27 18.38 1.92
N HIS A 112 -2.24 19.06 3.07
CA HIS A 112 -2.20 20.53 3.18
C HIS A 112 -3.25 21.26 2.31
N GLY A 113 -4.47 20.72 2.25
CA GLY A 113 -5.57 21.32 1.48
C GLY A 113 -5.49 21.07 -0.04
N THR A 114 -4.52 20.27 -0.51
CA THR A 114 -4.44 19.81 -1.89
C THR A 114 -4.66 18.31 -1.95
N ASP A 115 -5.46 17.83 -2.89
CA ASP A 115 -5.66 16.40 -3.08
C ASP A 115 -4.48 15.80 -3.85
N VAL A 116 -3.86 14.81 -3.24
CA VAL A 116 -2.73 14.05 -3.76
C VAL A 116 -3.21 12.66 -4.14
N GLN A 117 -2.82 12.18 -5.32
CA GLN A 117 -3.19 10.85 -5.79
C GLN A 117 -2.20 9.79 -5.29
N VAL A 118 -2.76 8.76 -4.66
CA VAL A 118 -2.04 7.55 -4.23
C VAL A 118 -2.57 6.38 -5.04
N LEU A 119 -1.70 5.76 -5.83
CA LEU A 119 -1.99 4.52 -6.53
C LEU A 119 -1.90 3.36 -5.54
N VAL A 120 -2.93 2.52 -5.45
CA VAL A 120 -3.00 1.40 -4.52
C VAL A 120 -3.18 0.11 -5.32
N ALA A 121 -2.22 -0.80 -5.22
CA ALA A 121 -2.29 -2.12 -5.84
C ALA A 121 -2.43 -3.20 -4.77
N SER A 122 -3.31 -4.16 -4.97
CA SER A 122 -3.49 -5.31 -4.10
C SER A 122 -3.15 -6.62 -4.81
N SER A 123 -2.59 -7.56 -4.06
CA SER A 123 -2.31 -8.91 -4.54
C SER A 123 -2.57 -9.89 -3.42
N VAL A 124 -3.24 -10.98 -3.74
CA VAL A 124 -3.50 -12.09 -2.81
C VAL A 124 -2.84 -13.36 -3.32
N ARG A 125 -2.31 -14.19 -2.42
CA ARG A 125 -1.74 -15.50 -2.78
C ARG A 125 -1.93 -16.50 -1.66
N TYR A 126 -2.01 -17.78 -1.98
CA TYR A 126 -1.89 -18.82 -0.96
C TYR A 126 -0.48 -18.88 -0.38
N VAL A 127 -0.38 -19.19 0.90
CA VAL A 127 0.89 -19.40 1.61
C VAL A 127 0.91 -20.72 2.38
N GLN A 128 2.11 -21.22 2.67
CA GLN A 128 2.29 -22.43 3.47
C GLN A 128 2.01 -22.10 4.95
N MET A 129 1.20 -22.91 5.64
CA MET A 129 0.84 -22.63 7.04
C MET A 129 2.01 -22.72 8.02
N ASP A 130 2.97 -23.60 7.73
CA ASP A 130 4.19 -23.80 8.52
C ASP A 130 5.33 -22.85 8.11
N ALA A 131 5.21 -22.20 6.94
CA ALA A 131 6.16 -21.24 6.41
C ALA A 131 5.42 -20.11 5.64
N PRO A 132 4.75 -19.17 6.35
CA PRO A 132 3.87 -18.18 5.74
C PRO A 132 4.60 -17.15 4.85
N ASP A 133 5.93 -17.10 4.89
CA ASP A 133 6.76 -16.33 3.97
C ASP A 133 6.85 -16.97 2.57
N ARG A 134 6.43 -18.23 2.43
CA ARG A 134 6.48 -19.01 1.18
C ARG A 134 5.10 -19.12 0.55
N ALA A 135 5.06 -18.83 -0.75
CA ALA A 135 3.88 -19.09 -1.56
C ALA A 135 3.58 -20.60 -1.61
N ALA A 136 2.30 -20.95 -1.55
CA ALA A 136 1.83 -22.30 -1.82
C ALA A 136 1.40 -22.39 -3.30
N ALA A 137 1.71 -23.52 -3.94
CA ALA A 137 1.33 -23.80 -5.33
C ALA A 137 -0.12 -24.33 -5.46
N SER A 138 -0.68 -24.78 -4.34
CA SER A 138 -2.06 -25.27 -4.22
C SER A 138 -2.82 -24.41 -3.22
N ALA A 139 -4.15 -24.54 -3.21
CA ALA A 139 -5.00 -23.90 -2.22
C ALA A 139 -4.59 -24.33 -0.80
N THR A 140 -4.66 -23.38 0.14
CA THR A 140 -4.40 -23.60 1.57
C THR A 140 -5.38 -22.74 2.38
N LEU A 141 -5.58 -23.03 3.67
CA LEU A 141 -6.39 -22.16 4.56
C LEU A 141 -5.60 -20.95 5.08
N ALA A 142 -4.62 -20.48 4.32
CA ALA A 142 -3.87 -19.27 4.61
C ALA A 142 -3.61 -18.49 3.31
N LYS A 143 -4.13 -17.27 3.23
CA LYS A 143 -3.88 -16.33 2.13
C LYS A 143 -3.04 -15.18 2.67
N GLU A 144 -2.08 -14.70 1.90
CA GLU A 144 -1.33 -13.46 2.16
C GLU A 144 -1.89 -12.36 1.28
N ILE A 145 -2.29 -11.25 1.91
CA ILE A 145 -2.69 -10.01 1.25
C ILE A 145 -1.47 -9.09 1.25
N THR A 146 -1.04 -8.65 0.07
CA THR A 146 -0.06 -7.57 -0.11
C THR A 146 -0.77 -6.35 -0.66
N VAL A 147 -0.61 -5.21 0.01
CA VAL A 147 -1.07 -3.90 -0.49
C VAL A 147 0.14 -2.99 -0.69
N LEU A 148 0.23 -2.40 -1.87
CA LEU A 148 1.26 -1.45 -2.26
C LEU A 148 0.59 -0.10 -2.53
N ALA A 149 0.92 0.92 -1.74
CA ALA A 149 0.51 2.30 -1.97
C ALA A 149 1.69 3.13 -2.49
N VAL A 150 1.53 3.76 -3.64
CA VAL A 150 2.54 4.57 -4.32
C VAL A 150 2.00 5.98 -4.50
N ASN A 151 2.65 6.94 -3.88
CA ASN A 151 2.37 8.35 -4.13
C ASN A 151 3.15 8.82 -5.36
N LEU A 152 2.44 9.30 -6.38
CA LEU A 152 3.01 9.72 -7.67
C LEU A 152 3.29 11.23 -7.75
N THR A 153 3.11 11.98 -6.66
CA THR A 153 3.38 13.42 -6.64
C THR A 153 4.87 13.68 -6.93
N ASN A 154 5.18 14.84 -7.50
CA ASN A 154 6.52 15.31 -7.90
C ASN A 154 7.52 15.51 -6.74
N VAL A 155 7.61 14.58 -5.82
CA VAL A 155 8.80 14.36 -5.00
C VAL A 155 9.82 13.67 -5.90
N ASN A 156 11.09 14.08 -5.86
CA ASN A 156 12.19 13.50 -6.65
C ASN A 156 12.37 11.97 -6.46
N ARG A 157 11.58 11.37 -5.57
CA ARG A 157 11.44 9.94 -5.35
C ARG A 157 9.96 9.59 -5.10
N PRO A 158 9.42 8.54 -5.74
CA PRO A 158 8.11 8.03 -5.39
C PRO A 158 8.13 7.51 -3.96
N VAL A 159 7.13 7.89 -3.18
CA VAL A 159 6.91 7.35 -1.84
C VAL A 159 6.13 6.05 -1.98
N VAL A 160 6.66 4.97 -1.41
CA VAL A 160 6.10 3.62 -1.53
C VAL A 160 5.90 3.03 -0.14
N SER A 161 4.67 2.65 0.17
CA SER A 161 4.34 1.85 1.36
C SER A 161 3.88 0.47 0.93
N ARG A 162 4.44 -0.57 1.55
CA ARG A 162 4.06 -1.97 1.31
C ARG A 162 3.65 -2.60 2.63
N LEU A 163 2.41 -3.02 2.72
CA LEU A 163 1.88 -3.77 3.86
C LEU A 163 1.55 -5.20 3.43
N VAL A 164 1.77 -6.14 4.35
CA VAL A 164 1.55 -7.56 4.13
C VAL A 164 0.83 -8.13 5.35
N GLN A 165 -0.22 -8.90 5.13
CA GLN A 165 -0.97 -9.56 6.19
C GLN A 165 -1.34 -10.98 5.76
N VAL A 166 -1.11 -11.95 6.63
CA VAL A 166 -1.59 -13.32 6.45
C VAL A 166 -2.93 -13.46 7.16
N VAL A 167 -3.91 -14.00 6.44
CA VAL A 167 -5.27 -14.24 6.89
C VAL A 167 -5.63 -15.70 6.74
N THR A 168 -6.45 -16.19 7.65
CA THR A 168 -7.01 -17.55 7.65
C THR A 168 -8.54 -17.45 7.72
N PRO A 169 -9.29 -18.54 7.50
CA PRO A 169 -10.74 -18.53 7.69
C PRO A 169 -11.21 -18.06 9.08
N ALA A 170 -10.33 -18.13 10.09
CA ALA A 170 -10.61 -17.63 11.45
C ALA A 170 -10.51 -16.11 11.58
N TRP A 171 -9.86 -15.42 10.64
CA TRP A 171 -9.53 -14.01 10.77
C TRP A 171 -10.76 -13.15 11.04
N LYS A 172 -11.81 -13.32 10.22
CA LYS A 172 -13.07 -12.58 10.33
C LYS A 172 -13.81 -12.88 11.64
N ALA A 173 -13.73 -14.10 12.15
CA ALA A 173 -14.37 -14.46 13.42
C ALA A 173 -13.70 -13.81 14.65
N ILE A 174 -12.43 -13.38 14.52
CA ILE A 174 -11.66 -12.76 15.61
C ILE A 174 -11.70 -11.23 15.52
N HIS A 175 -11.75 -10.68 14.30
CA HIS A 175 -11.55 -9.23 14.05
C HIS A 175 -12.76 -8.52 13.42
N GLY A 176 -13.80 -9.24 13.02
CA GLY A 176 -15.06 -8.71 12.49
C GLY A 176 -16.16 -8.64 13.54
#